data_AF-A0A0L0UI55-F1
#
_entry.id   AF-A0A0L0UI55-F1
#
_cell.length_a   1.000
_cell.length_b   1.000
_cell.length_c   1.000
_cell.angle_alpha   90.00
_cell.angle_beta   90.00
_cell.angle_gamma   90.00
#
_symmetry.space_group_name_H-M   'P 1'
#
loop_
_entity.id
_entity.type
_entity.pdbx_description
1 polymer ?
#
loop_
_entity_poly.entity_id
_entity_poly.type
_entity_poly.pdbx_seq_one_letter_code
_entity_poly.pdbx_strand_id
1 'polypeptide(L)'
;MGVNVNTFDDLLERFTVRWNFTTIDRADVNPYGEPQAVRRSLDAAGCLGLLLHWLCSTMAAYTLQQLFGITRAVCSRYLTTGLQHLLVVLNDHPQARFIWSTTESKARRHSMAIKKKFLRLTKCNGFSDGLNLPVLVSGNEE
;
A
#
# COMPACT_ATOMS: atom_id res chain seq x y z
N MET A 1 10.32 -1.89 7.29
CA MET A 1 8.97 -1.74 6.70
C MET A 1 8.10 -1.05 7.72
N GLY A 2 7.27 -0.07 7.33
CA GLY A 2 6.45 0.72 8.26
C GLY A 2 5.27 -0.04 8.91
N VAL A 3 5.27 -1.37 8.82
CA VAL A 3 4.19 -2.27 9.24
C VAL A 3 4.80 -3.35 10.15
N ASN A 4 4.15 -3.64 11.27
CA ASN A 4 4.59 -4.71 12.17
C ASN A 4 4.25 -6.10 11.59
N VAL A 5 4.86 -7.15 12.13
CA VAL A 5 4.70 -8.54 11.63
C VAL A 5 3.24 -8.98 11.67
N ASN A 6 2.54 -8.75 12.79
CA ASN A 6 1.14 -9.16 12.94
C ASN A 6 0.22 -8.51 11.90
N THR A 7 0.43 -7.22 11.58
CA THR A 7 -0.33 -6.51 10.56
C THR A 7 0.05 -6.98 9.16
N PHE A 8 1.31 -7.35 8.93
CA PHE A 8 1.72 -7.97 7.67
C PHE A 8 1.00 -9.31 7.46
N ASP A 9 0.96 -10.16 8.49
CA ASP A 9 0.35 -11.48 8.41
C ASP A 9 -1.17 -11.41 8.19
N ASP A 10 -1.89 -10.51 8.88
CA ASP A 10 -3.35 -10.32 8.64
C ASP A 10 -3.61 -9.83 7.21
N LEU A 11 -2.82 -8.86 6.72
CA LEU A 11 -2.94 -8.39 5.34
C LEU A 11 -2.63 -9.51 4.36
N LEU A 12 -1.62 -10.32 4.63
CA LEU A 12 -1.19 -11.42 3.77
C LEU A 12 -2.29 -12.48 3.62
N GLU A 13 -2.97 -12.85 4.70
CA GLU A 13 -4.07 -13.83 4.65
C GLU A 13 -5.15 -13.41 3.64
N ARG A 14 -5.58 -12.14 3.73
CA ARG A 14 -6.61 -11.57 2.85
C ARG A 14 -6.10 -11.34 1.42
N PHE A 15 -4.85 -10.88 1.30
CA PHE A 15 -4.21 -10.59 0.02
C PHE A 15 -3.95 -11.87 -0.78
N THR A 16 -3.59 -12.98 -0.12
CA THR A 16 -3.26 -14.26 -0.76
C THR A 16 -4.42 -14.80 -1.58
N VAL A 17 -5.65 -14.70 -1.07
CA VAL A 17 -6.85 -15.12 -1.82
C VAL A 17 -6.99 -14.32 -3.10
N ARG A 18 -6.85 -12.99 -3.03
CA ARG A 18 -6.95 -12.15 -4.23
C ARG A 18 -5.80 -12.44 -5.19
N TRP A 19 -4.57 -12.52 -4.70
CA TRP A 19 -3.40 -12.77 -5.54
C TRP A 19 -3.54 -14.10 -6.26
N ASN A 20 -3.78 -15.21 -5.57
CA ASN A 20 -3.71 -16.54 -6.18
C ASN A 20 -4.84 -16.83 -7.19
N PHE A 21 -6.01 -16.20 -7.01
CA PHE A 21 -7.20 -16.49 -7.83
C PHE A 21 -7.52 -15.42 -8.89
N THR A 22 -6.67 -14.42 -9.10
CA THR A 22 -6.85 -13.42 -10.16
C THR A 22 -5.86 -13.62 -11.30
N THR A 23 -6.22 -13.28 -12.52
CA THR A 23 -5.25 -13.16 -13.62
C THR A 23 -4.50 -11.84 -13.50
N ILE A 24 -3.18 -11.87 -13.71
CA ILE A 24 -2.40 -10.63 -13.83
C ILE A 24 -2.62 -10.10 -15.25
N ASP A 25 -3.14 -8.88 -15.34
CA ASP A 25 -3.45 -8.27 -16.62
C ASP A 25 -2.18 -8.11 -17.47
N ARG A 26 -2.26 -8.60 -18.71
CA ARG A 26 -1.22 -8.46 -19.73
C ARG A 26 -1.91 -8.41 -21.09
N ALA A 27 -1.39 -7.60 -22.00
CA ALA A 27 -1.94 -7.46 -23.35
C ALA A 27 -2.01 -8.79 -24.12
N ASP A 28 -1.19 -9.76 -23.75
CA ASP A 28 -1.10 -11.11 -24.34
C ASP A 28 -1.84 -12.20 -23.53
N VAL A 29 -2.56 -11.85 -22.46
CA VAL A 29 -3.26 -12.80 -21.59
C VAL A 29 -4.75 -12.54 -21.58
N ASN A 30 -5.54 -13.61 -21.75
CA ASN A 30 -6.99 -13.54 -21.59
C ASN A 30 -7.34 -13.25 -20.12
N PRO A 31 -8.04 -12.15 -19.79
CA PRO A 31 -8.43 -11.82 -18.42
C PRO A 31 -9.44 -12.81 -17.81
N TYR A 32 -10.09 -13.65 -18.63
CA TYR A 32 -10.97 -14.72 -18.18
C TYR A 32 -10.30 -16.09 -18.16
N GLY A 33 -8.98 -16.15 -18.37
CA GLY A 33 -8.21 -17.39 -18.29
C GLY A 33 -8.01 -17.86 -16.84
N GLU A 34 -7.62 -19.12 -16.69
CA GLU A 34 -7.29 -19.69 -15.38
C GLU A 34 -6.06 -19.01 -14.76
N PRO A 35 -6.10 -18.59 -13.48
CA PRO A 35 -4.96 -18.03 -12.77
C PRO A 35 -3.78 -19.01 -12.69
N GLN A 36 -2.59 -18.58 -13.13
CA GLN A 36 -1.37 -19.39 -13.07
C GLN A 36 -0.46 -18.96 -11.91
N ALA A 37 -0.89 -19.20 -10.66
CA ALA A 37 -0.13 -18.79 -9.47
C ALA A 37 1.30 -19.36 -9.43
N VAL A 38 1.48 -20.62 -9.81
CA VAL A 38 2.78 -21.33 -9.79
C VAL A 38 3.80 -20.78 -10.81
N ARG A 39 3.33 -20.03 -11.81
CA ARG A 39 4.19 -19.44 -12.85
C ARG A 39 4.57 -17.98 -12.58
N ARG A 40 4.22 -17.46 -11.40
CA ARG A 40 4.56 -16.10 -11.00
C ARG A 40 5.97 -16.04 -10.44
N SER A 41 6.64 -14.92 -10.68
CA SER A 41 7.99 -14.67 -10.16
C SER A 41 7.98 -14.40 -8.66
N LEU A 42 6.85 -13.93 -8.10
CA LEU A 42 6.66 -13.74 -6.66
C LEU A 42 5.36 -14.41 -6.21
N ASP A 43 5.43 -15.02 -5.05
CA ASP A 43 4.28 -15.48 -4.28
C ASP A 43 3.53 -14.28 -3.65
N ALA A 44 2.43 -14.56 -2.96
CA ALA A 44 1.63 -13.50 -2.34
C ALA A 44 2.45 -12.67 -1.32
N ALA A 45 3.30 -13.33 -0.53
CA ALA A 45 4.16 -12.67 0.46
C ALA A 45 5.21 -11.77 -0.21
N GLY A 46 5.89 -12.27 -1.24
CA GLY A 46 6.84 -11.48 -2.01
C GLY A 46 6.19 -10.29 -2.71
N CYS A 47 5.00 -10.46 -3.27
CA CYS A 47 4.25 -9.36 -3.88
C CYS A 47 3.80 -8.33 -2.84
N LEU A 48 3.24 -8.75 -1.71
CA LEU A 48 2.85 -7.82 -0.64
C LEU A 48 4.06 -7.06 -0.08
N GLY A 49 5.19 -7.76 0.10
CA GLY A 49 6.46 -7.15 0.48
C GLY A 49 6.93 -6.10 -0.53
N LEU A 50 6.83 -6.38 -1.83
CA LEU A 50 7.15 -5.44 -2.92
C LEU A 50 6.28 -4.17 -2.82
N LEU A 51 4.97 -4.33 -2.65
CA LEU A 51 4.02 -3.21 -2.53
C LEU A 51 4.31 -2.34 -1.31
N LEU A 52 4.50 -2.96 -0.14
CA LEU A 52 4.79 -2.21 1.08
C LEU A 52 6.14 -1.52 1.02
N HIS A 53 7.13 -2.14 0.38
CA HIS A 53 8.42 -1.51 0.15
C HIS A 53 8.28 -0.31 -0.77
N TRP A 54 7.51 -0.42 -1.86
CA TRP A 54 7.24 0.69 -2.77
C TRP A 54 6.48 1.84 -2.09
N LEU A 55 5.48 1.55 -1.27
CA LEU A 55 4.67 2.56 -0.58
C LEU A 55 5.43 3.28 0.54
N CYS A 56 6.28 2.56 1.27
CA CYS A 56 7.01 3.10 2.42
C CYS A 56 8.44 3.58 2.10
N SER A 57 8.92 3.40 0.87
CA SER A 57 10.30 3.73 0.49
C SER A 57 10.33 4.68 -0.70
N THR A 58 11.18 5.71 -0.65
CA THR A 58 11.53 6.57 -1.80
C THR A 58 12.45 5.87 -2.81
N MET A 59 12.55 4.55 -2.76
CA MET A 59 13.49 3.80 -3.57
C MET A 59 13.08 3.78 -5.04
N ALA A 60 14.07 4.01 -5.90
CA ALA A 60 13.89 3.93 -7.33
C ALA A 60 13.50 2.50 -7.75
N ALA A 61 12.69 2.40 -8.80
CA ALA A 61 12.17 1.12 -9.28
C ALA A 61 13.26 0.10 -9.66
N TYR A 62 14.48 0.54 -10.00
CA TYR A 62 15.59 -0.36 -10.30
C TYR A 62 16.09 -1.10 -9.04
N THR A 63 16.05 -0.46 -7.87
CA THR A 63 16.49 -1.11 -6.64
C THR A 63 15.47 -2.14 -6.16
N LEU A 64 14.18 -1.87 -6.39
CA LEU A 64 13.13 -2.88 -6.19
C LEU A 64 13.33 -4.10 -7.09
N GLN A 65 13.71 -3.90 -8.35
CA GLN A 65 13.99 -5.00 -9.29
C GLN A 65 15.13 -5.90 -8.77
N GLN A 66 16.21 -5.29 -8.26
CA GLN A 66 17.33 -6.02 -7.70
C GLN A 66 16.97 -6.75 -6.40
N LEU A 67 16.22 -6.11 -5.51
CA LEU A 67 15.87 -6.68 -4.21
C LEU A 67 14.92 -7.87 -4.32
N PHE A 68 14.00 -7.84 -5.29
CA PHE A 68 13.01 -8.89 -5.51
C PHE A 68 13.38 -9.86 -6.66
N GLY A 69 14.52 -9.66 -7.33
CA GLY A 69 14.97 -10.53 -8.42
C GLY A 69 14.03 -10.54 -9.64
N ILE A 70 13.38 -9.42 -9.94
CA ILE A 70 12.37 -9.30 -11.01
C ILE A 70 12.76 -8.29 -12.08
N THR A 71 12.28 -8.48 -13.30
CA THR A 71 12.48 -7.51 -14.39
C THR A 71 11.61 -6.27 -14.20
N ARG A 72 11.98 -5.17 -14.86
CA ARG A 72 11.19 -3.91 -14.86
C ARG A 72 9.73 -4.13 -15.25
N ALA A 73 9.49 -4.93 -16.29
CA ALA A 73 8.13 -5.21 -16.77
C ALA A 73 7.30 -5.97 -15.73
N VAL A 74 7.90 -6.96 -15.06
CA VAL A 74 7.22 -7.72 -13.98
C VAL A 74 6.95 -6.83 -12.78
N CYS A 75 7.93 -6.01 -12.36
CA CYS A 75 7.79 -5.05 -11.27
C CYS A 75 6.61 -4.10 -11.49
N SER A 76 6.56 -3.44 -12.66
CA SER A 76 5.45 -2.53 -13.00
C SER A 76 4.08 -3.21 -12.96
N ARG A 77 3.96 -4.40 -13.57
CA ARG A 77 2.70 -5.17 -13.59
C ARG A 77 2.25 -5.58 -12.18
N TYR A 78 3.19 -6.00 -11.34
CA TYR A 78 2.90 -6.43 -9.97
C TYR A 78 2.54 -5.25 -9.08
N LEU A 79 3.17 -4.08 -9.27
CA LEU A 79 2.76 -2.86 -8.58
C LEU A 79 1.34 -2.46 -8.98
N THR A 80 1.02 -2.39 -10.27
CA THR A 80 -0.33 -1.99 -10.72
C THR A 80 -1.42 -2.95 -10.22
N THR A 81 -1.25 -4.25 -10.48
CA THR A 81 -2.25 -5.27 -10.11
C THR A 81 -2.31 -5.47 -8.59
N GLY A 82 -1.14 -5.50 -7.94
CA GLY A 82 -1.03 -5.67 -6.50
C GLY A 82 -1.60 -4.50 -5.71
N LEU A 83 -1.40 -3.25 -6.15
CA LEU A 83 -2.02 -2.08 -5.51
C LEU A 83 -3.54 -2.13 -5.58
N GLN A 84 -4.12 -2.57 -6.70
CA GLN A 84 -5.56 -2.75 -6.82
C GLN A 84 -6.08 -3.81 -5.83
N HIS A 85 -5.40 -4.95 -5.72
CA HIS A 85 -5.77 -5.99 -4.75
C HIS A 85 -5.61 -5.52 -3.31
N LEU A 86 -4.52 -4.81 -3.01
CA LEU A 86 -4.28 -4.26 -1.68
C LEU A 86 -5.36 -3.22 -1.32
N LEU A 87 -5.77 -2.37 -2.25
CA LEU A 87 -6.85 -1.40 -2.04
C LEU A 87 -8.17 -2.09 -1.69
N VAL A 88 -8.53 -3.17 -2.40
CA VAL A 88 -9.73 -3.96 -2.09
C VAL A 88 -9.63 -4.57 -0.69
N VAL A 89 -8.48 -5.17 -0.35
CA VAL A 89 -8.24 -5.74 0.98
C VAL A 89 -8.38 -4.68 2.08
N LEU A 90 -7.80 -3.49 1.88
CA LEU A 90 -7.86 -2.39 2.84
C LEU A 90 -9.27 -1.82 2.98
N ASN A 91 -10.05 -1.72 1.91
CA ASN A 91 -11.45 -1.26 1.98
C ASN A 91 -12.31 -2.22 2.83
N ASP A 92 -12.06 -3.52 2.73
CA ASP A 92 -12.77 -4.53 3.52
C ASP A 92 -12.23 -4.66 4.95
N HIS A 93 -11.02 -4.15 5.22
CA HIS A 93 -10.33 -4.34 6.50
C HIS A 93 -10.92 -3.45 7.61
N PRO A 94 -11.35 -4.03 8.75
CA PRO A 94 -12.06 -3.28 9.79
C PRO A 94 -11.22 -2.17 10.44
N GLN A 95 -9.90 -2.37 10.57
CA GLN A 95 -9.01 -1.35 11.16
C GLN A 95 -8.55 -0.28 10.15
N ALA A 96 -8.73 -0.52 8.84
CA ALA A 96 -8.39 0.45 7.80
C ALA A 96 -9.55 1.39 7.47
N ARG A 97 -10.74 1.13 8.05
CA ARG A 97 -11.91 1.97 7.87
C ARG A 97 -11.65 3.38 8.40
N PHE A 98 -11.69 4.33 7.48
CA PHE A 98 -11.65 5.73 7.81
C PHE A 98 -13.01 6.17 8.34
N ILE A 99 -13.05 6.68 9.57
CA ILE A 99 -14.27 7.24 10.18
C ILE A 99 -13.95 8.67 10.59
N TRP A 100 -14.64 9.64 10.00
CA TRP A 100 -14.55 11.04 10.41
C TRP A 100 -14.89 11.18 11.90
N SER A 101 -14.15 12.04 12.60
CA SER A 101 -14.47 12.42 13.98
C SER A 101 -15.67 13.39 13.98
N THR A 102 -16.86 12.86 13.72
CA THR A 102 -18.12 13.61 13.65
C THR A 102 -18.55 14.18 15.01
N THR A 103 -17.98 13.70 16.12
CA THR A 103 -18.27 14.17 17.48
C THR A 103 -17.12 14.98 18.04
N GLU A 104 -17.43 16.09 18.74
CA GLU A 104 -16.43 16.94 19.40
C GLU A 104 -15.53 16.15 20.37
N SER A 105 -16.08 15.15 21.08
CA SER A 105 -15.32 14.30 22.00
C SER A 105 -14.23 13.50 21.29
N LYS A 106 -14.53 12.92 20.12
CA LYS A 106 -13.56 12.19 19.28
C LYS A 106 -12.50 13.15 18.73
N ALA A 107 -12.92 14.29 18.20
CA ALA A 107 -12.00 15.31 17.68
C ALA A 107 -11.06 15.83 18.78
N ARG A 108 -11.56 16.07 19.99
CA ARG A 108 -10.75 16.50 21.14
C ARG A 108 -9.72 15.43 21.54
N ARG A 109 -10.06 14.14 21.47
CA ARG A 109 -9.12 13.03 21.71
C ARG A 109 -7.94 13.06 20.74
N HIS A 110 -8.20 13.24 19.44
CA HIS A 110 -7.13 13.32 18.43
C HIS A 110 -6.31 14.62 18.59
N SER A 111 -6.97 15.74 18.83
CA SER A 111 -6.32 17.04 19.03
C SER A 111 -5.41 17.07 20.26
N MET A 112 -5.76 16.36 21.33
CA MET A 112 -4.90 16.25 22.53
C MET A 112 -3.55 15.57 22.23
N ALA A 113 -3.52 14.55 21.38
CA ALA A 113 -2.28 13.89 20.99
C ALA A 113 -1.36 14.84 20.19
N ILE A 114 -1.93 15.67 19.33
CA ILE A 114 -1.20 16.69 18.56
C ILE A 114 -0.69 17.79 19.48
N LYS A 115 -1.53 18.31 20.37
CA LYS A 115 -1.17 19.35 21.33
C LYS A 115 -0.04 18.91 22.27
N LYS A 116 0.00 17.62 22.64
CA LYS A 116 1.10 17.05 23.44
C LYS A 116 2.45 17.14 22.72
N LYS A 117 2.47 16.95 21.39
CA LYS A 117 3.68 17.05 20.57
C LYS A 117 3.99 18.49 20.14
N PHE A 118 2.96 19.30 19.90
CA PHE A 118 3.04 20.67 19.40
C PHE A 118 2.14 21.59 20.22
N LEU A 119 2.71 22.21 21.25
CA LEU A 119 1.96 22.98 22.27
C LEU A 119 1.13 24.14 21.71
N ARG A 120 1.54 24.72 20.58
CA ARG A 120 0.85 25.86 19.93
C ARG A 120 -0.29 25.44 19.01
N LEU A 121 -0.32 24.18 18.57
CA LEU A 121 -1.38 23.66 17.70
C LEU A 121 -2.57 23.22 18.57
N THR A 122 -3.64 24.00 18.51
CA THR A 122 -4.90 23.69 19.23
C THR A 122 -6.05 23.57 18.24
N LYS A 123 -7.05 22.75 18.59
CA LYS A 123 -8.25 22.50 17.76
C LYS A 123 -7.94 21.96 16.35
N CYS A 124 -6.84 21.25 16.20
CA CYS A 124 -6.45 20.62 14.95
C CYS A 124 -6.66 19.10 14.99
N ASN A 125 -6.93 18.54 13.82
CA ASN A 125 -6.83 17.13 13.49
C ASN A 125 -5.78 17.00 12.38
N GLY A 126 -4.99 15.93 12.41
CA GLY A 126 -3.93 15.69 11.43
C GLY A 126 -3.91 14.23 11.00
N PHE A 127 -3.48 14.02 9.77
CA PHE A 127 -3.26 12.69 9.19
C PHE A 127 -1.76 12.49 9.00
N SER A 128 -1.30 11.27 9.23
CA SER A 128 0.07 10.85 8.94
C SER A 128 -0.05 9.56 8.17
N ASP A 129 0.21 9.58 6.86
CA ASP A 129 -0.02 8.40 6.03
C ASP A 129 1.19 7.43 6.02
N GLY A 130 2.35 7.84 6.53
CA GLY A 130 3.56 7.01 6.56
C GLY A 130 4.03 6.55 5.17
N LEU A 131 3.41 7.08 4.11
CA LEU A 131 3.74 6.84 2.73
C LEU A 131 4.88 7.78 2.36
N ASN A 132 5.79 7.29 1.53
CA ASN A 132 6.89 8.07 1.01
C ASN A 132 6.74 8.23 -0.51
N LEU A 133 5.55 8.66 -0.92
CA LEU A 133 5.22 8.87 -2.32
C LEU A 133 5.94 10.11 -2.82
N PRO A 134 6.58 10.06 -4.00
CA PRO A 134 7.18 11.25 -4.60
C PRO A 134 6.06 12.27 -4.84
N VAL A 135 6.10 13.37 -4.08
CA VAL A 135 5.23 14.52 -4.33
C VAL A 135 5.73 15.16 -5.61
N LEU A 136 4.94 15.05 -6.69
CA LEU A 136 5.19 15.81 -7.90
C LEU A 136 5.01 17.28 -7.57
N VAL A 137 6.12 17.97 -7.35
CA VAL A 137 6.15 19.43 -7.28
C VAL A 137 5.98 19.93 -8.71
N SER A 138 5.04 20.85 -8.94
CA SER A 138 4.95 21.52 -10.24
C SER A 138 6.31 22.16 -10.53
N GLY A 139 6.95 21.73 -11.62
CA GLY A 139 8.17 22.38 -12.07
C GLY A 139 7.85 23.84 -12.36
N ASN A 140 8.59 24.75 -11.75
CA ASN A 140 8.68 26.08 -12.32
C ASN A 140 9.46 25.91 -13.62
N GLU A 141 8.77 26.01 -14.75
CA GLU A 141 9.40 26.18 -16.06
C GLU A 141 10.16 27.52 -16.03
N GLU A 142 11.49 27.46 -16.05
CA GLU A 142 12.35 28.59 -16.46
C GLU A 142 12.68 28.46 -17.95
#